data_AF-A0A662KP43-F1
#
_entry.id   AF-A0A662KP43-F1
#
_cell.length_a   1.000
_cell.length_b   1.000
_cell.length_c   1.000
_cell.angle_alpha   90.00
_cell.angle_beta   90.00
_cell.angle_gamma   90.00
#
_symmetry.space_group_name_H-M   'P 1'
#
loop_
_entity.id
_entity.type
_entity.pdbx_description
1 polymer ?
#
loop_
_entity_poly.entity_id
_entity_poly.type
_entity_poly.pdbx_seq_one_letter_code
_entity_poly.pdbx_strand_id
1 'polypeptide(L)'
;MAYLIYVKGIVQGVGFRPFVYRLARGLGLKGYVKNLGDAGVKIVIDGEKKSIEKFIRDLKEKAPPVSNVSDVDIREIDAEFENDFIILESDLSKESGFSFIPPDIGICEDCKRELLDPRNRRYLHFFITCTNCGPRFTTIYSLPYDRERTSMKDFEMCKRCKNEYTDPMDRRFHAQTIACNNCGPQVFLSDGKK
;
A
#
# COMPACT_ATOMS: atom_id res chain seq x y z
N MET A 1 1.05 25.02 8.33
CA MET A 1 0.19 24.49 9.42
C MET A 1 0.26 23.00 9.29
N ALA A 2 0.57 22.29 10.38
CA ALA A 2 0.71 20.84 10.31
C ALA A 2 -0.45 20.12 11.01
N TYR A 3 -0.85 18.99 10.44
CA TYR A 3 -1.87 18.11 10.99
C TYR A 3 -1.34 16.69 11.08
N LEU A 4 -1.62 16.07 12.21
CA LEU A 4 -1.50 14.65 12.46
C LEU A 4 -2.88 14.01 12.23
N ILE A 5 -2.92 13.04 11.32
CA ILE A 5 -4.13 12.31 10.97
C ILE A 5 -3.90 10.82 11.23
N TYR A 6 -4.76 10.23 12.04
CA TYR A 6 -4.82 8.79 12.28
C TYR A 6 -6.03 8.21 11.56
N VAL A 7 -5.78 7.34 10.59
CA VAL A 7 -6.82 6.69 9.80
C VAL A 7 -6.99 5.26 10.27
N LYS A 8 -8.25 4.86 10.54
CA LYS A 8 -8.62 3.51 10.97
C LYS A 8 -9.55 2.84 9.96
N GLY A 9 -9.58 1.51 10.00
CA GLY A 9 -10.46 0.67 9.18
C GLY A 9 -9.67 -0.37 8.39
N ILE A 10 -10.09 -0.67 7.16
CA ILE A 10 -9.33 -1.48 6.21
C ILE A 10 -8.46 -0.54 5.38
N VAL A 11 -7.29 -0.19 5.92
CA VAL A 11 -6.40 0.85 5.35
C VAL A 11 -4.97 0.37 5.11
N GLN A 12 -4.63 -0.85 5.52
CA GLN A 12 -3.37 -1.50 5.18
C GLN A 12 -3.60 -2.62 4.17
N GLY A 13 -2.63 -2.88 3.29
CA GLY A 13 -2.80 -3.88 2.23
C GLY A 13 -3.66 -3.46 1.04
N VAL A 14 -4.17 -2.23 1.02
CA VAL A 14 -5.20 -1.80 0.05
C VAL A 14 -4.75 -0.64 -0.84
N GLY A 15 -3.44 -0.43 -0.97
CA GLY A 15 -2.88 0.68 -1.76
C GLY A 15 -3.05 2.06 -1.11
N PHE A 16 -3.35 2.12 0.19
CA PHE A 16 -3.64 3.39 0.88
C PHE A 16 -2.41 4.31 0.97
N ARG A 17 -1.23 3.79 1.31
CA ARG A 17 0.03 4.59 1.33
C ARG A 17 0.32 5.25 -0.04
N PRO A 18 0.29 4.52 -1.17
CA PRO A 18 0.34 5.11 -2.52
C PRO A 18 -0.70 6.20 -2.79
N PHE A 19 -1.95 5.96 -2.37
CA PHE A 19 -3.04 6.92 -2.55
C PHE A 19 -2.76 8.21 -1.78
N VAL A 20 -2.43 8.12 -0.50
CA VAL A 20 -2.08 9.25 0.36
C VAL A 20 -0.89 10.02 -0.21
N TYR A 21 0.17 9.32 -0.63
CA TYR A 21 1.35 9.93 -1.26
C TYR A 21 0.97 10.76 -2.48
N ARG A 22 0.23 10.18 -3.44
CA ARG A 22 -0.18 10.88 -4.66
C ARG A 22 -1.10 12.06 -4.36
N LEU A 23 -2.01 11.90 -3.40
CA LEU A 23 -2.92 12.96 -2.99
C LEU A 23 -2.17 14.14 -2.36
N ALA A 24 -1.25 13.88 -1.44
CA ALA A 24 -0.45 14.92 -0.79
C ALA A 24 0.45 15.65 -1.80
N ARG A 25 1.18 14.90 -2.63
CA ARG A 25 2.06 15.48 -3.68
C ARG A 25 1.28 16.31 -4.69
N GLY A 26 0.11 15.84 -5.14
CA GLY A 26 -0.75 16.58 -6.06
C GLY A 26 -1.34 17.87 -5.49
N LEU A 27 -1.29 18.04 -4.17
CA LEU A 27 -1.74 19.24 -3.45
C LEU A 27 -0.59 20.13 -2.96
N GLY A 28 0.66 19.78 -3.30
CA GLY A 28 1.85 20.50 -2.82
C GLY A 28 2.06 20.38 -1.30
N LEU A 29 1.46 19.38 -0.65
CA LEU A 29 1.64 19.14 0.79
C LEU A 29 2.96 18.44 1.06
N LYS A 30 3.52 18.72 2.23
CA LYS A 30 4.75 18.12 2.77
C LYS A 30 4.41 17.20 3.93
N GLY A 31 5.36 16.35 4.35
CA GLY A 31 5.19 15.45 5.48
C GLY A 31 5.34 13.97 5.11
N TYR A 32 4.58 13.08 5.72
CA TYR A 32 4.75 11.65 5.50
C TYR A 32 3.50 10.80 5.78
N VAL A 33 3.55 9.55 5.31
CA VAL A 33 2.62 8.49 5.69
C VAL A 33 3.37 7.22 6.11
N LYS A 34 2.88 6.52 7.14
CA LYS A 34 3.38 5.20 7.55
C LYS A 34 2.27 4.31 8.13
N ASN A 35 2.47 3.00 8.04
CA ASN A 35 1.58 2.02 8.69
C ASN A 35 1.96 1.86 10.16
N LEU A 36 0.97 1.55 11.00
CA LEU A 36 1.11 1.28 12.44
C LEU A 36 0.81 -0.19 12.78
N GLY A 37 1.22 -0.63 13.99
CA GLY A 37 1.11 -2.01 14.45
C GLY A 37 -0.30 -2.48 14.80
N ASP A 38 -1.27 -1.56 14.82
CA ASP A 38 -2.70 -1.82 15.06
C ASP A 38 -3.53 -1.86 13.78
N ALA A 39 -2.88 -2.03 12.62
CA ALA A 39 -3.44 -1.93 11.27
C ALA A 39 -3.89 -0.51 10.86
N GLY A 40 -3.64 0.53 11.67
CA GLY A 40 -3.92 1.92 11.33
C GLY A 40 -2.87 2.56 10.42
N VAL A 41 -3.16 3.76 9.91
CA VAL A 41 -2.22 4.57 9.13
C VAL A 41 -2.05 5.93 9.80
N LYS A 42 -0.79 6.32 10.02
CA LYS A 42 -0.41 7.66 10.48
C LYS A 42 -0.02 8.50 9.28
N ILE A 43 -0.61 9.68 9.19
CA ILE A 43 -0.31 10.68 8.18
C ILE A 43 0.06 11.96 8.91
N VAL A 44 1.15 12.60 8.50
CA VAL A 44 1.45 13.98 8.89
C VAL A 44 1.53 14.81 7.63
N ILE A 45 0.76 15.88 7.58
CA ILE A 45 0.77 16.84 6.46
C ILE A 45 1.06 18.23 6.97
N ASP A 46 1.84 18.98 6.21
CA ASP A 46 2.11 20.41 6.42
C ASP A 46 1.98 21.16 5.10
N GLY A 47 1.44 22.37 5.19
CA GLY A 47 1.23 23.26 4.06
C GLY A 47 0.12 24.29 4.31
N GLU A 48 -0.44 24.77 3.20
CA GLU A 48 -1.54 25.74 3.22
C GLU A 48 -2.84 25.11 3.71
N LYS A 49 -3.59 25.86 4.54
CA LYS A 49 -4.89 25.44 5.09
C LYS A 49 -5.85 24.91 4.01
N LYS A 50 -5.95 25.60 2.87
CA LYS A 50 -6.83 25.19 1.75
C LYS A 50 -6.45 23.82 1.17
N SER A 51 -5.16 23.56 1.01
CA SER A 51 -4.65 22.28 0.52
C SER A 51 -4.91 21.16 1.53
N ILE A 52 -4.76 21.43 2.83
CA ILE A 52 -5.04 20.49 3.91
C ILE A 52 -6.53 20.15 3.99
N GLU A 53 -7.41 21.14 3.95
CA GLU A 53 -8.86 20.93 3.94
C GLU A 53 -9.28 20.09 2.72
N LYS A 54 -8.70 20.37 1.55
CA LYS A 54 -8.92 19.57 0.35
C LYS A 54 -8.39 18.14 0.49
N PHE A 55 -7.22 17.97 1.10
CA PHE A 55 -6.65 16.65 1.38
C PHE A 55 -7.56 15.82 2.27
N ILE A 56 -8.04 16.38 3.39
CA ILE A 56 -8.89 15.67 4.35
C ILE A 56 -10.21 15.22 3.70
N ARG A 57 -10.80 16.07 2.86
CA ARG A 57 -12.01 15.73 2.08
C ARG A 57 -11.73 14.61 1.08
N ASP A 58 -10.71 14.78 0.24
CA ASP A 58 -10.35 13.82 -0.81
C ASP A 58 -9.88 12.47 -0.22
N LEU A 59 -9.28 12.47 0.98
CA LEU A 59 -8.86 11.25 1.70
C LEU A 59 -10.05 10.33 1.99
N LYS A 60 -11.23 10.91 2.28
CA LYS A 60 -12.47 10.16 2.54
C LYS A 60 -13.21 9.80 1.25
N GLU A 61 -13.31 10.76 0.32
CA GLU A 61 -14.13 10.61 -0.90
C GLU A 61 -13.47 9.77 -2.00
N LYS A 62 -12.13 9.75 -2.06
CA LYS A 62 -11.37 9.15 -3.16
C LYS A 62 -10.49 7.98 -2.72
N ALA A 63 -10.74 7.44 -1.54
CA ALA A 63 -10.01 6.30 -1.01
C ALA A 63 -10.06 5.10 -2.00
N PRO A 64 -9.03 4.24 -2.04
CA PRO A 64 -9.02 3.08 -2.93
C PRO A 64 -10.28 2.23 -2.77
N PRO A 65 -10.85 1.64 -3.85
CA PRO A 65 -12.09 0.87 -3.79
C PRO A 65 -12.05 -0.33 -2.84
N VAL A 66 -10.85 -0.88 -2.62
CA VAL A 66 -10.61 -2.02 -1.73
C VAL A 66 -10.34 -1.62 -0.28
N SER A 67 -10.32 -0.32 0.01
CA SER A 67 -10.17 0.22 1.36
C SER A 67 -11.53 0.59 1.96
N ASN A 68 -11.59 0.62 3.29
CA ASN A 68 -12.75 1.11 4.02
C ASN A 68 -12.25 1.95 5.19
N VAL A 69 -12.43 3.27 5.12
CA VAL A 69 -12.08 4.21 6.18
C VAL A 69 -13.24 4.29 7.16
N SER A 70 -13.07 3.74 8.36
CA SER A 70 -14.11 3.71 9.39
C SER A 70 -14.07 4.92 10.32
N ASP A 71 -12.87 5.43 10.60
CA ASP A 71 -12.66 6.54 11.52
C ASP A 71 -11.40 7.32 11.13
N VAL A 72 -11.42 8.63 11.36
CA VAL A 72 -10.31 9.54 11.07
C VAL A 72 -10.20 10.54 12.22
N ASP A 73 -9.14 10.41 13.01
CA ASP A 73 -8.79 11.36 14.06
C ASP A 73 -7.79 12.38 13.50
N ILE A 74 -8.06 13.67 13.71
CA ILE A 74 -7.32 14.78 13.12
C ILE A 74 -6.94 15.74 14.23
N ARG A 75 -5.64 15.98 14.38
CA ARG A 75 -5.08 16.85 15.40
C ARG A 75 -4.16 17.86 14.74
N GLU A 76 -4.34 19.13 15.05
CA GLU A 76 -3.35 20.15 14.69
C GLU A 76 -2.09 19.93 15.53
N ILE A 77 -0.92 20.09 14.92
CA ILE A 77 0.37 19.91 15.58
C ILE A 77 1.28 21.09 15.25
N ASP A 78 2.19 21.39 16.17
CA ASP A 78 3.26 22.34 15.95
C ASP A 78 4.46 21.62 15.34
N ALA A 79 4.52 21.60 14.02
CA ALA A 79 5.59 20.97 13.25
C ALA A 79 5.74 21.65 11.88
N GLU A 80 6.97 21.70 11.38
CA GLU A 80 7.28 22.21 10.05
C GLU A 80 8.06 21.16 9.27
N PHE A 81 7.74 21.03 7.99
CA PHE A 81 8.42 20.09 7.09
C PHE A 81 9.06 20.86 5.94
N GLU A 82 10.36 20.67 5.75
CA GLU A 82 11.08 21.29 4.63
C GLU A 82 10.97 20.45 3.35
N ASN A 83 11.00 19.13 3.52
CA ASN A 83 11.03 18.15 2.44
C ASN A 83 9.65 17.85 1.85
N ASP A 84 9.67 17.29 0.65
CA ASP A 84 8.51 16.72 -0.02
C ASP A 84 7.82 15.62 0.80
N PHE A 85 6.55 15.35 0.48
CA PHE A 85 5.81 14.25 1.11
C PHE A 85 6.42 12.89 0.76
N ILE A 86 6.66 12.04 1.77
CA ILE A 86 7.29 10.71 1.61
C ILE A 86 6.50 9.57 2.26
N ILE A 87 6.72 8.34 1.80
CA ILE A 87 6.26 7.14 2.50
C ILE A 87 7.40 6.67 3.40
N LEU A 88 7.18 6.69 4.71
CA LEU A 88 8.15 6.20 5.69
C LEU A 88 7.97 4.71 5.96
N GLU A 89 9.02 4.11 6.54
CA GLU A 89 8.95 2.77 7.11
C GLU A 89 7.86 2.69 8.17
N SER A 90 7.26 1.51 8.26
CA SER A 90 6.18 1.26 9.20
C SER A 90 6.68 1.20 10.63
N ASP A 91 5.79 1.54 11.56
CA ASP A 91 6.09 1.68 12.98
C ASP A 91 5.32 0.62 13.77
N LEU A 92 5.99 -0.06 14.71
CA LEU A 92 5.36 -1.09 15.55
C LEU A 92 4.43 -0.50 16.62
N SER A 93 4.49 0.81 16.84
CA SER A 93 3.60 1.52 17.77
C SER A 93 2.13 1.39 17.38
N LYS A 94 1.28 1.59 18.38
CA LYS A 94 -0.18 1.54 18.29
C LYS A 94 -0.73 2.83 18.88
N GLU A 95 -1.79 3.38 18.29
CA GLU A 95 -2.33 4.69 18.68
C GLU A 95 -3.75 4.61 19.27
N SER A 96 -4.18 3.41 19.64
CA SER A 96 -5.47 3.15 20.30
C SER A 96 -6.64 3.10 19.30
N GLY A 97 -6.84 1.91 18.72
CA GLY A 97 -7.97 1.59 17.88
C GLY A 97 -7.84 0.20 17.27
N PHE A 98 -8.95 -0.44 16.93
CA PHE A 98 -8.93 -1.65 16.11
C PHE A 98 -9.11 -1.25 14.65
N SER A 99 -8.07 -1.47 13.84
CA SER A 99 -8.20 -1.55 12.37
C SER A 99 -8.23 -3.01 11.94
N PHE A 100 -8.63 -3.26 10.70
CA PHE A 100 -8.88 -4.61 10.19
C PHE A 100 -7.89 -4.98 9.09
N ILE A 101 -7.48 -6.24 9.10
CA ILE A 101 -6.72 -6.82 7.99
C ILE A 101 -7.71 -7.05 6.83
N PRO A 102 -7.41 -6.60 5.59
CA PRO A 102 -8.29 -6.83 4.45
C PRO A 102 -8.44 -8.33 4.15
N PRO A 103 -9.62 -8.77 3.68
CA PRO A 103 -9.77 -10.11 3.14
C PRO A 103 -8.91 -10.29 1.89
N ASP A 104 -8.73 -11.54 1.47
CA ASP A 104 -8.14 -11.84 0.16
C ASP A 104 -9.06 -11.39 -0.97
N ILE A 105 -8.47 -10.88 -2.06
CA ILE A 105 -9.22 -10.27 -3.15
C ILE A 105 -8.88 -10.99 -4.46
N GLY A 106 -9.91 -11.38 -5.21
CA GLY A 106 -9.74 -11.95 -6.56
C GLY A 106 -8.98 -11.02 -7.51
N ILE A 107 -8.41 -11.58 -8.57
CA ILE A 107 -7.64 -10.82 -9.57
C ILE A 107 -8.49 -9.67 -10.18
N CYS A 108 -7.91 -8.48 -10.30
CA CYS A 108 -8.57 -7.36 -10.98
C CYS A 108 -8.43 -7.45 -12.51
N GLU A 109 -9.30 -6.75 -13.24
CA GLU A 109 -9.32 -6.77 -14.72
C GLU A 109 -7.99 -6.29 -15.36
N ASP A 110 -7.29 -5.34 -14.73
CA ASP A 110 -5.97 -4.92 -15.22
C ASP A 110 -4.93 -6.04 -15.11
N CYS A 111 -4.85 -6.71 -13.95
CA CYS A 111 -3.96 -7.85 -13.78
C CYS A 111 -4.34 -8.98 -14.72
N LYS A 112 -5.64 -9.23 -14.94
CA LYS A 112 -6.12 -10.24 -15.89
C LYS A 112 -5.69 -9.92 -17.32
N ARG A 113 -5.77 -8.66 -17.74
CA ARG A 113 -5.27 -8.20 -19.06
C ARG A 113 -3.76 -8.41 -19.18
N GLU A 114 -3.00 -8.01 -18.17
CA GLU A 114 -1.53 -8.20 -18.16
C GLU A 114 -1.13 -9.68 -18.15
N LEU A 115 -1.86 -10.52 -17.43
CA LEU A 115 -1.62 -11.97 -17.34
C LEU A 115 -1.72 -12.65 -18.70
N LEU A 116 -2.63 -12.16 -19.54
CA LEU A 116 -2.98 -12.78 -20.82
C LEU A 116 -2.34 -12.07 -22.04
N ASP A 117 -1.60 -10.97 -21.86
CA ASP A 117 -0.89 -10.28 -22.96
C ASP A 117 0.51 -10.89 -23.16
N PRO A 118 0.81 -11.55 -24.31
CA PRO A 118 2.12 -12.15 -24.58
C PRO A 118 3.29 -11.16 -24.60
N ARG A 119 3.01 -9.85 -24.75
CA ARG A 119 4.04 -8.79 -24.72
C ARG A 119 4.32 -8.31 -23.30
N ASN A 120 3.46 -8.64 -22.34
CA ASN A 120 3.66 -8.26 -20.95
C ASN A 120 4.67 -9.20 -20.28
N ARG A 121 5.58 -8.63 -19.48
CA ARG A 121 6.59 -9.42 -18.74
C ARG A 121 6.00 -10.38 -17.70
N ARG A 122 4.73 -10.19 -17.33
CA ARG A 122 3.97 -11.06 -16.43
C ARG A 122 2.99 -11.96 -17.17
N TYR A 123 3.17 -12.14 -18.49
CA TYR A 123 2.44 -13.14 -19.25
C TYR A 123 2.53 -14.50 -18.56
N LEU A 124 1.38 -15.12 -18.31
CA LEU A 124 1.20 -16.39 -17.59
C LEU A 124 1.87 -16.47 -16.21
N HIS A 125 2.10 -15.33 -15.54
CA HIS A 125 2.59 -15.33 -14.17
C HIS A 125 1.47 -15.66 -13.17
N PHE A 126 1.48 -16.88 -12.64
CA PHE A 126 0.43 -17.42 -11.74
C PHE A 126 0.16 -16.56 -10.50
N PHE A 127 1.16 -15.83 -10.01
CA PHE A 127 1.09 -15.03 -8.78
C PHE A 127 0.95 -13.53 -9.08
N ILE A 128 0.38 -13.15 -10.23
CA ILE A 128 0.19 -11.76 -10.61
C ILE A 128 -0.74 -11.02 -9.64
N THR A 129 -0.24 -9.92 -9.09
CA THR A 129 -0.99 -9.06 -8.16
C THR A 129 -0.67 -7.58 -8.40
N CYS A 130 -1.46 -6.73 -7.78
CA CYS A 130 -1.23 -5.28 -7.66
C CYS A 130 -1.74 -4.80 -6.29
N THR A 131 -1.72 -3.49 -6.03
CA THR A 131 -2.26 -2.92 -4.78
C THR A 131 -3.75 -3.20 -4.58
N ASN A 132 -4.50 -3.43 -5.67
CA ASN A 132 -5.96 -3.55 -5.66
C ASN A 132 -6.47 -5.01 -5.68
N CYS A 133 -5.59 -6.01 -5.76
CA CYS A 133 -6.00 -7.42 -5.81
C CYS A 133 -4.95 -8.39 -5.27
N GLY A 134 -5.32 -9.66 -5.13
CA GLY A 134 -4.44 -10.73 -4.69
C GLY A 134 -4.61 -11.07 -3.21
N PRO A 135 -3.80 -12.00 -2.69
CA PRO A 135 -3.88 -12.43 -1.32
C PRO A 135 -3.47 -11.31 -0.36
N ARG A 136 -4.09 -11.32 0.81
CA ARG A 136 -3.92 -10.39 1.91
C ARG A 136 -3.86 -11.19 3.20
N PHE A 137 -5.00 -11.40 3.86
CA PHE A 137 -5.11 -12.13 5.11
C PHE A 137 -4.31 -13.44 5.11
N THR A 138 -4.43 -14.24 4.06
CA THR A 138 -3.72 -15.53 3.93
C THR A 138 -2.19 -15.43 3.87
N THR A 139 -1.64 -14.25 3.59
CA THR A 139 -0.19 -14.05 3.42
C THR A 139 0.44 -13.24 4.53
N ILE A 140 -0.33 -12.63 5.43
CA ILE A 140 0.17 -11.73 6.46
C ILE A 140 0.54 -12.55 7.70
N TYR A 141 1.80 -12.46 8.13
CA TYR A 141 2.25 -13.04 9.40
C TYR A 141 2.02 -12.10 10.58
N SER A 142 2.28 -10.82 10.39
CA SER A 142 2.11 -9.80 11.42
C SER A 142 1.93 -8.40 10.85
N LEU A 143 1.46 -7.49 11.70
CA LEU A 143 1.33 -6.06 11.40
C LEU A 143 2.58 -5.31 11.92
N PRO A 144 2.91 -4.14 11.36
CA PRO A 144 2.26 -3.45 10.23
C PRO A 144 2.45 -4.18 8.89
N TYR A 145 1.51 -4.03 7.96
CA TYR A 145 1.58 -4.66 6.64
C TYR A 145 2.77 -4.13 5.82
N ASP A 146 3.81 -4.96 5.72
CA ASP A 146 4.93 -4.82 4.80
C ASP A 146 5.43 -6.19 4.37
N ARG A 147 6.13 -6.23 3.23
CA ARG A 147 6.61 -7.47 2.59
C ARG A 147 7.35 -8.40 3.55
N GLU A 148 8.22 -7.86 4.41
CA GLU A 148 9.02 -8.63 5.38
C GLU A 148 8.18 -9.37 6.42
N ARG A 149 6.94 -8.93 6.64
CA ARG A 149 5.95 -9.56 7.55
C ARG A 149 4.87 -10.33 6.78
N THR A 150 5.18 -10.76 5.56
CA THR A 150 4.32 -11.64 4.75
C THR A 150 5.07 -12.88 4.29
N SER A 151 4.35 -13.85 3.72
CA SER A 151 4.95 -14.98 3.01
C SER A 151 5.81 -14.57 1.80
N MET A 152 5.74 -13.31 1.37
CA MET A 152 6.59 -12.77 0.30
C MET A 152 7.98 -12.35 0.78
N LYS A 153 8.28 -12.45 2.09
CA LYS A 153 9.59 -12.12 2.66
C LYS A 153 10.74 -12.96 2.07
N ASP A 154 10.45 -14.21 1.70
CA ASP A 154 11.44 -15.17 1.20
C ASP A 154 11.70 -15.02 -0.32
N PHE A 155 10.99 -14.09 -0.98
CA PHE A 155 11.09 -13.83 -2.41
C PHE A 155 11.67 -12.43 -2.62
N GLU A 156 12.97 -12.31 -2.83
CA GLU A 156 13.60 -11.00 -3.06
C GLU A 156 13.14 -10.38 -4.40
N MET A 157 12.81 -9.08 -4.41
CA MET A 157 12.40 -8.43 -5.66
C MET A 157 13.57 -8.31 -6.64
N CYS A 158 13.38 -8.75 -7.89
CA CYS A 158 14.33 -8.40 -8.95
C CYS A 158 14.33 -6.89 -9.22
N LYS A 159 15.39 -6.39 -9.87
CA LYS A 159 15.56 -4.96 -10.21
C LYS A 159 14.31 -4.33 -10.84
N ARG A 160 13.65 -5.02 -11.78
CA ARG A 160 12.44 -4.50 -12.44
C ARG A 160 11.25 -4.39 -11.50
N CYS A 161 11.02 -5.40 -10.65
CA CYS A 161 9.97 -5.31 -9.63
C CYS A 161 10.29 -4.23 -8.60
N LYS A 162 11.55 -4.08 -8.18
CA LYS A 162 11.97 -3.01 -7.28
C LYS A 162 11.68 -1.63 -7.87
N ASN A 163 11.98 -1.42 -9.15
CA ASN A 163 11.68 -0.16 -9.83
C ASN A 163 10.18 0.16 -9.83
N GLU A 164 9.32 -0.79 -10.22
CA GLU A 164 7.86 -0.61 -10.21
C GLU A 164 7.31 -0.42 -8.78
N TYR A 165 7.94 -1.06 -7.79
CA TYR A 165 7.56 -0.90 -6.38
C TYR A 165 7.85 0.51 -5.86
N THR A 166 8.93 1.14 -6.33
CA THR A 166 9.37 2.48 -5.91
C THR A 166 8.87 3.61 -6.80
N ASP A 167 8.40 3.34 -8.01
CA ASP A 167 7.93 4.36 -8.95
C ASP A 167 6.49 4.81 -8.61
N PRO A 168 6.27 6.07 -8.20
CA PRO A 168 4.93 6.56 -7.86
C PRO A 168 3.92 6.56 -9.00
N MET A 169 4.40 6.52 -10.25
CA MET A 169 3.59 6.47 -11.46
C MET A 169 3.18 5.04 -11.82
N ASP A 170 3.82 4.01 -11.27
CA ASP A 170 3.45 2.62 -11.51
C ASP A 170 2.26 2.21 -10.63
N ARG A 171 1.34 1.43 -11.21
CA ARG A 171 0.19 0.86 -10.48
C ARG A 171 0.59 -0.10 -9.36
N ARG A 172 1.84 -0.56 -9.34
CA ARG A 172 2.42 -1.44 -8.32
C ARG A 172 3.30 -0.70 -7.31
N PHE A 173 3.27 0.63 -7.31
CA PHE A 173 3.88 1.44 -6.26
C PHE A 173 3.46 0.95 -4.86
N HIS A 174 4.43 0.53 -4.05
CA HIS A 174 4.24 -0.11 -2.74
C HIS A 174 3.32 -1.36 -2.69
N ALA A 175 3.16 -2.09 -3.80
CA ALA A 175 2.49 -3.39 -3.80
C ALA A 175 3.38 -4.43 -3.09
N GLN A 176 3.09 -4.75 -1.83
CA GLN A 176 3.95 -5.63 -1.01
C GLN A 176 4.08 -7.04 -1.57
N THR A 177 3.07 -7.51 -2.30
CA THR A 177 3.05 -8.82 -2.97
C THR A 177 3.56 -8.79 -4.41
N ILE A 178 4.18 -7.68 -4.85
CA ILE A 178 4.76 -7.58 -6.19
C ILE A 178 5.75 -8.70 -6.45
N ALA A 179 5.58 -9.34 -7.60
CA ALA A 179 6.43 -10.40 -8.10
C ALA A 179 6.36 -10.48 -9.63
N CYS A 180 7.21 -11.33 -10.19
CA CYS A 180 7.18 -11.73 -11.60
C CYS A 180 7.81 -13.12 -11.77
N ASN A 181 7.86 -13.62 -13.01
CA ASN A 181 8.42 -14.93 -13.33
C ASN A 181 9.88 -15.11 -12.87
N ASN A 182 10.65 -14.03 -12.68
CA ASN A 182 12.06 -14.11 -12.29
C ASN A 182 12.31 -14.09 -10.77
N CYS A 183 11.34 -13.63 -9.97
CA CYS A 183 11.58 -13.33 -8.54
C CYS A 183 10.42 -13.70 -7.63
N GLY A 184 9.33 -14.21 -8.20
CA GLY A 184 8.16 -14.67 -7.47
C GLY A 184 8.21 -16.16 -7.18
N PRO A 185 7.18 -16.65 -6.47
CA PRO A 185 6.93 -18.07 -6.33
C PRO A 185 6.79 -18.75 -7.69
N GLN A 186 7.18 -20.03 -7.73
CA GLN A 186 7.13 -20.86 -8.93
C GLN A 186 6.17 -22.03 -8.70
N VAL A 187 5.49 -22.42 -9.77
CA VAL A 187 4.66 -23.62 -9.77
C VAL A 187 5.51 -24.81 -10.20
N PHE A 188 5.27 -25.97 -9.60
CA PHE A 188 5.86 -27.23 -10.04
C PHE A 188 4.76 -28.31 -10.07
N LEU A 189 4.93 -29.27 -10.97
CA LEU A 189 4.06 -30.45 -11.07
C LEU A 189 4.77 -31.63 -10.42
N SER A 190 4.06 -32.41 -9.61
CA SER A 190 4.55 -33.66 -9.03
C SER A 190 3.52 -34.77 -9.27
N ASP A 191 3.98 -35.94 -9.69
CA ASP A 191 3.16 -37.14 -9.93
C ASP A 191 3.06 -38.07 -8.71
N GLY A 192 3.50 -37.59 -7.53
CA GLY A 192 3.50 -38.35 -6.28
C GLY A 192 4.63 -39.37 -6.16
N LYS A 193 5.52 -39.49 -7.16
CA LYS A 193 6.77 -40.26 -7.04
C LYS A 193 7.82 -39.32 -6.45
N LYS A 194 8.05 -39.46 -5.14
CA LYS A 194 9.19 -38.84 -4.46
C LYS A 194 10.48 -39.53 -4.87
#